data_AF-G2GKN0-F1
#
_entry.id   AF-G2GKN0-F1
#
_cell.length_a   1.000
_cell.length_b   1.000
_cell.length_c   1.000
_cell.angle_alpha   90.00
_cell.angle_beta   90.00
_cell.angle_gamma   90.00
#
_symmetry.space_group_name_H-M   'P 1'
#
loop_
_entity.id
_entity.type
_entity.pdbx_description
1 polymer ?
#
loop_
_entity_poly.entity_id
_entity_poly.type
_entity_poly.pdbx_seq_one_letter_code
_entity_poly.pdbx_strand_id
1 'polypeptide(L)'
;MPWKDSDAKKVPAHWTVYVSRANLTSGKARGATDPVNAMLNYCYRLAEAECVLACHSVGLDPAFGMLHLDKDSRDSFALDLLEVVRPEAERFVLGMLGALDIDAREFHRSEFHETREGTCRLVAPLTHELAEQCLTWARLLAPIVREYALILAHASGGNITVPNPTKDKALMREPASGKASRKDSPKNAPQNAPKESPQPVKRERVTHVPCTVRDVIPSDLWEQVAEHLPKPSQGNKADQRLSKHGVLAGAVCTEILRIPGRHLPPTIADRKTVRTHLRRWKADGTWDALFPVLTGHPRVRTLMGEVSEPGA
;
A
#
# COMPACT_ATOMS: atom_id res chain seq x y z
N MET A 1 7.13 1.25 -34.40
CA MET A 1 5.72 0.81 -34.25
C MET A 1 5.37 -0.14 -35.40
N PRO A 2 4.67 -1.25 -35.12
CA PRO A 2 4.17 -2.17 -36.15
C PRO A 2 2.93 -1.58 -36.84
N TRP A 3 3.15 -0.79 -37.89
CA TRP A 3 2.05 -0.21 -38.66
C TRP A 3 1.54 -1.20 -39.71
N LYS A 4 0.23 -1.19 -39.96
CA LYS A 4 -0.33 -1.87 -41.13
C LYS A 4 0.28 -1.32 -42.42
N ASP A 5 0.67 -2.20 -43.33
CA ASP A 5 1.34 -1.85 -44.60
C ASP A 5 0.60 -0.78 -45.41
N SER A 6 -0.73 -0.85 -45.45
CA SER A 6 -1.57 0.12 -46.18
C SER A 6 -1.55 1.53 -45.60
N ASP A 7 -1.24 1.65 -44.31
CA ASP A 7 -1.25 2.92 -43.57
C ASP A 7 0.14 3.49 -43.37
N ALA A 8 1.21 2.71 -43.55
CA ALA A 8 2.59 3.15 -43.36
C ALA A 8 2.94 4.46 -44.12
N LYS A 9 2.38 4.65 -45.33
CA LYS A 9 2.58 5.87 -46.14
C LYS A 9 1.85 7.12 -45.61
N LYS A 10 0.84 6.94 -44.76
CA LYS A 10 0.02 8.03 -44.18
C LYS A 10 0.53 8.46 -42.80
N VAL A 11 1.49 7.73 -42.24
CA VAL A 11 2.06 8.02 -40.93
C VAL A 11 3.06 9.18 -41.06
N PRO A 12 2.92 10.25 -40.25
CA PRO A 12 3.92 11.31 -40.21
C PRO A 12 5.32 10.78 -39.90
N ALA A 13 6.33 11.31 -40.58
CA ALA A 13 7.72 10.84 -40.40
C ALA A 13 8.22 10.94 -38.95
N HIS A 14 7.75 11.93 -38.19
CA HIS A 14 8.14 12.10 -36.79
C HIS A 14 7.51 11.07 -35.83
N TRP A 15 6.54 10.26 -36.28
CA TRP A 15 5.93 9.18 -35.48
C TRP A 15 6.64 7.84 -35.62
N THR A 16 7.55 7.70 -36.58
CA THR A 16 8.26 6.43 -36.82
C THR A 16 9.43 6.24 -35.86
N VAL A 17 9.91 7.32 -35.24
CA VAL A 17 11.03 7.32 -34.31
C VAL A 17 10.54 7.74 -32.92
N TYR A 18 10.82 6.91 -31.92
CA TYR A 18 10.67 7.30 -30.52
C TYR A 18 12.00 7.87 -30.03
N VAL A 19 11.97 9.11 -29.51
CA VAL A 19 13.18 9.80 -29.05
C VAL A 19 13.21 9.91 -27.52
N SER A 20 12.18 10.51 -26.92
CA SER A 20 12.10 10.69 -25.47
C SER A 20 10.66 11.01 -25.03
N ARG A 21 10.40 11.09 -23.73
CA ARG A 21 9.11 11.57 -23.16
C ARG A 21 8.90 13.09 -23.27
N ALA A 22 9.86 13.85 -23.81
CA ALA A 22 9.75 15.30 -23.91
C ALA A 22 9.04 15.72 -25.20
N ASN A 23 8.12 16.68 -25.10
CA ASN A 23 7.51 17.32 -26.26
C ASN A 23 8.59 18.11 -27.02
N LEU A 24 8.69 17.89 -28.34
CA LEU A 24 9.66 18.52 -29.23
C LEU A 24 9.64 20.06 -29.18
N THR A 25 8.47 20.67 -28.90
CA THR A 25 8.32 22.13 -28.93
C THR A 25 8.56 22.80 -27.57
N SER A 26 8.21 22.14 -26.46
CA SER A 26 8.27 22.75 -25.13
C SER A 26 9.30 22.14 -24.18
N GLY A 27 9.91 21.00 -24.54
CA GLY A 27 10.78 20.21 -23.68
C GLY A 27 10.08 19.62 -22.44
N LYS A 28 8.79 19.89 -22.25
CA LYS A 28 7.98 19.38 -21.14
C LYS A 28 7.32 18.08 -21.56
N ALA A 29 7.11 17.16 -20.61
CA ALA A 29 6.39 15.92 -20.85
C ALA A 29 4.86 16.09 -21.03
N ARG A 30 4.41 17.29 -21.42
CA ARG A 30 2.98 17.62 -21.62
C ARG A 30 2.69 17.75 -23.11
N GLY A 31 1.67 17.02 -23.56
CA GLY A 31 1.30 16.90 -24.97
C GLY A 31 2.20 15.89 -25.68
N ALA A 32 1.73 14.66 -25.83
CA ALA A 32 2.47 13.63 -26.56
C ALA A 32 2.61 14.04 -28.03
N THR A 33 3.84 14.07 -28.54
CA THR A 33 4.10 14.38 -29.96
C THR A 33 4.16 13.13 -30.84
N ASP A 34 4.14 11.95 -30.21
CA ASP A 34 4.23 10.66 -30.88
C ASP A 34 3.22 9.65 -30.30
N PRO A 35 2.87 8.62 -31.09
CA PRO A 35 1.93 7.56 -30.69
C PRO A 35 2.29 6.82 -29.41
N VAL A 36 3.59 6.54 -29.16
CA VAL A 36 4.03 5.76 -28.00
C VAL A 36 3.82 6.56 -26.71
N ASN A 37 4.25 7.82 -26.69
CA ASN A 37 3.98 8.71 -25.56
C ASN A 37 2.48 8.96 -25.37
N ALA A 38 1.68 8.99 -26.45
CA ALA A 38 0.23 9.13 -26.35
C ALA A 38 -0.39 7.91 -25.65
N MET A 39 0.03 6.69 -26.01
CA MET A 39 -0.38 5.44 -25.34
C MET A 39 0.02 5.43 -23.87
N LEU A 40 1.29 5.72 -23.55
CA LEU A 40 1.80 5.73 -22.19
C LEU A 40 1.04 6.75 -21.32
N ASN A 41 0.86 7.98 -21.80
CA ASN A 41 0.13 9.02 -21.08
C ASN A 41 -1.32 8.61 -20.82
N TYR A 42 -1.98 7.97 -21.79
CA TYR A 42 -3.34 7.47 -21.62
C TYR A 42 -3.40 6.36 -20.56
N CYS A 43 -2.51 5.37 -20.63
CA CYS A 43 -2.41 4.31 -19.62
C CYS A 43 -2.12 4.86 -18.23
N TYR A 44 -1.23 5.84 -18.08
CA TYR A 44 -0.97 6.45 -16.78
C TYR A 44 -2.19 7.17 -16.21
N ARG A 45 -2.98 7.85 -17.05
CA ARG A 45 -4.21 8.50 -16.58
C ARG A 45 -5.26 7.50 -16.13
N LEU A 46 -5.37 6.37 -16.82
CA LEU A 46 -6.24 5.28 -16.40
C LEU A 46 -5.75 4.63 -15.11
N ALA A 47 -4.45 4.30 -15.01
CA ALA A 47 -3.85 3.73 -13.82
C ALA A 47 -3.95 4.67 -12.60
N GLU A 48 -3.80 5.97 -12.80
CA GLU A 48 -4.00 6.99 -11.75
C GLU A 48 -5.45 7.01 -11.26
N ALA A 49 -6.43 6.91 -12.17
CA ALA A 49 -7.83 6.79 -11.79
C ALA A 49 -8.08 5.53 -10.95
N GLU A 50 -7.48 4.40 -11.32
CA GLU A 50 -7.55 3.16 -10.52
C GLU A 50 -6.88 3.32 -9.15
N CYS A 51 -5.79 4.09 -9.04
CA CYS A 51 -5.17 4.40 -7.75
C CYS A 51 -6.11 5.19 -6.83
N VAL A 52 -6.81 6.19 -7.36
CA VAL A 52 -7.82 6.97 -6.61
C VAL A 52 -8.97 6.08 -6.16
N LEU A 53 -9.51 5.25 -7.06
CA LEU A 53 -10.58 4.29 -6.73
C LEU A 53 -10.12 3.28 -5.67
N ALA A 54 -8.88 2.79 -5.77
CA ALA A 54 -8.30 1.86 -4.80
C ALA A 54 -8.20 2.50 -3.41
N CYS A 55 -7.74 3.75 -3.30
CA CYS A 55 -7.75 4.49 -2.03
C CYS A 55 -9.15 4.56 -1.42
N HIS A 56 -10.14 4.98 -2.20
CA HIS A 56 -11.52 5.08 -1.73
C HIS A 56 -12.10 3.72 -1.30
N SER A 57 -11.71 2.63 -1.96
CA SER A 57 -12.18 1.28 -1.61
C SER A 57 -11.80 0.84 -0.18
N VAL A 58 -10.70 1.38 0.36
CA VAL A 58 -10.21 1.09 1.73
C VAL A 58 -10.39 2.26 2.70
N GLY A 59 -10.98 3.38 2.25
CA GLY A 59 -11.23 4.57 3.07
C GLY A 59 -10.00 5.48 3.25
N LEU A 60 -9.01 5.38 2.37
CA LEU A 60 -7.88 6.31 2.34
C LEU A 60 -8.25 7.57 1.55
N ASP A 61 -7.67 8.70 1.98
CA ASP A 61 -7.77 9.96 1.26
C ASP A 61 -6.61 10.05 0.25
N PRO A 62 -6.89 10.13 -1.07
CA PRO A 62 -5.87 10.16 -2.10
C PRO A 62 -5.03 11.46 -2.11
N ALA A 63 -5.46 12.52 -1.41
CA ALA A 63 -4.76 13.81 -1.40
C ALA A 63 -3.48 13.82 -0.54
N PHE A 64 -3.38 12.97 0.48
CA PHE A 64 -2.28 12.99 1.46
C PHE A 64 -1.13 12.07 1.07
N GLY A 65 -0.18 12.60 0.29
CA GLY A 65 0.98 11.87 -0.17
C GLY A 65 1.99 11.56 0.94
N MET A 66 2.72 10.47 0.78
CA MET A 66 3.86 10.11 1.61
C MET A 66 5.18 10.47 0.93
N LEU A 67 5.28 10.31 -0.39
CA LEU A 67 6.47 10.66 -1.18
C LEU A 67 6.26 11.96 -1.96
N HIS A 68 5.14 12.07 -2.67
CA HIS A 68 4.74 13.31 -3.32
C HIS A 68 4.23 14.30 -2.29
N LEU A 69 4.89 15.47 -2.20
CA LEU A 69 4.43 16.57 -1.36
C LEU A 69 2.97 16.93 -1.63
N ASP A 70 2.21 17.22 -0.58
CA ASP A 70 0.83 17.64 -0.74
C ASP A 70 0.74 18.95 -1.52
N LYS A 71 -0.27 19.02 -2.39
CA LYS A 71 -0.59 20.22 -3.15
C LYS A 71 -2.09 20.31 -3.30
N ASP A 72 -2.63 21.52 -3.15
CA ASP A 72 -4.05 21.75 -3.35
C ASP A 72 -4.55 21.15 -4.67
N SER A 73 -5.66 20.42 -4.58
CA SER A 73 -6.33 19.79 -5.72
C SER A 73 -5.50 18.71 -6.45
N ARG A 74 -4.54 18.08 -5.78
CA ARG A 74 -3.78 16.95 -6.32
C ARG A 74 -3.90 15.73 -5.41
N ASP A 75 -4.19 14.60 -6.03
CA ASP A 75 -4.18 13.30 -5.38
C ASP A 75 -2.75 12.78 -5.20
N SER A 76 -1.98 13.38 -4.29
CA SER A 76 -0.54 13.08 -4.12
C SER A 76 -0.29 11.62 -3.72
N PHE A 77 -1.15 11.00 -2.92
CA PHE A 77 -1.03 9.59 -2.58
C PHE A 77 -1.37 8.67 -3.76
N ALA A 78 -2.33 9.06 -4.60
CA ALA A 78 -2.60 8.31 -5.83
C ALA A 78 -1.37 8.31 -6.77
N LEU A 79 -0.61 9.41 -6.79
CA LEU A 79 0.66 9.47 -7.54
C LEU A 79 1.76 8.61 -6.91
N ASP A 80 1.79 8.47 -5.59
CA ASP A 80 2.69 7.51 -4.92
C ASP A 80 2.36 6.06 -5.32
N LEU A 81 1.08 5.71 -5.31
CA LEU A 81 0.62 4.38 -5.73
C LEU A 81 0.86 4.12 -7.21
N LEU A 82 0.73 5.16 -8.05
CA LEU A 82 0.99 5.07 -9.48
C LEU A 82 2.40 4.61 -9.77
N GLU A 83 3.40 4.99 -8.96
CA GLU A 83 4.79 4.54 -9.17
C GLU A 83 4.95 3.01 -9.04
N VAL A 84 4.06 2.34 -8.29
CA VAL A 84 4.06 0.88 -8.18
C VAL A 84 3.44 0.21 -9.41
N VAL A 85 2.44 0.84 -10.01
CA VAL A 85 1.71 0.31 -11.18
C VAL A 85 2.39 0.71 -12.50
N ARG A 86 3.16 1.80 -12.51
CA ARG A 86 3.82 2.36 -13.69
C ARG A 86 4.60 1.33 -14.51
N PRO A 87 5.43 0.44 -13.91
CA PRO A 87 6.14 -0.58 -14.67
C PRO A 87 5.20 -1.54 -15.42
N GLU A 88 4.04 -1.88 -14.85
CA GLU A 88 3.07 -2.77 -15.52
C GLU A 88 2.37 -2.05 -16.68
N ALA A 89 2.05 -0.77 -16.53
CA ALA A 89 1.52 0.04 -17.62
C ALA A 89 2.55 0.20 -18.77
N GLU A 90 3.82 0.44 -18.45
CA GLU A 90 4.92 0.49 -19.42
C GLU A 90 5.10 -0.86 -20.12
N ARG A 91 5.14 -1.96 -19.34
CA ARG A 91 5.25 -3.33 -19.84
C ARG A 91 4.13 -3.67 -20.83
N PHE A 92 2.89 -3.29 -20.51
CA PHE A 92 1.75 -3.53 -21.40
C PHE A 92 1.93 -2.81 -22.75
N VAL A 93 2.26 -1.52 -22.74
CA VAL A 93 2.47 -0.75 -23.97
C VAL A 93 3.65 -1.28 -24.78
N LEU A 94 4.78 -1.58 -24.12
CA LEU A 94 5.96 -2.18 -24.78
C LEU A 94 5.66 -3.57 -25.37
N GLY A 95 4.83 -4.36 -24.68
CA GLY A 95 4.33 -5.65 -25.18
C GLY A 95 3.52 -5.49 -26.46
N MET A 96 2.58 -4.53 -26.52
CA MET A 96 1.83 -4.24 -27.74
C MET A 96 2.72 -3.82 -28.91
N LEU A 97 3.87 -3.20 -28.64
CA LEU A 97 4.85 -2.81 -29.65
C LEU A 97 5.75 -3.95 -30.13
N GLY A 98 5.68 -5.13 -29.49
CA GLY A 98 6.55 -6.28 -29.76
C GLY A 98 7.94 -6.19 -29.15
N ALA A 99 8.14 -5.32 -28.14
CA ALA A 99 9.46 -5.09 -27.55
C ALA A 99 9.83 -6.10 -26.44
N LEU A 100 8.94 -7.05 -26.12
CA LEU A 100 9.07 -7.98 -24.98
C LEU A 100 8.98 -9.46 -25.40
N ASP A 101 9.39 -9.81 -26.63
CA ASP A 101 9.21 -11.15 -27.20
C ASP A 101 7.74 -11.65 -27.17
N ILE A 102 6.81 -10.70 -27.30
CA ILE A 102 5.37 -10.93 -27.41
C ILE A 102 4.95 -10.52 -28.82
N ASP A 103 3.98 -11.21 -29.41
CA ASP A 103 3.43 -10.87 -30.73
C ASP A 103 2.96 -9.41 -30.75
N ALA A 104 3.55 -8.64 -31.67
CA ALA A 104 3.25 -7.23 -31.78
C ALA A 104 1.83 -7.01 -32.31
N ARG A 105 1.12 -6.05 -31.71
CA ARG A 105 -0.17 -5.61 -32.22
C ARG A 105 0.04 -4.79 -33.50
N GLU A 106 -0.70 -5.09 -34.56
CA GLU A 106 -0.76 -4.23 -35.74
C GLU A 106 -1.53 -2.93 -35.42
N PHE A 107 -0.96 -1.77 -35.75
CA PHE A 107 -1.57 -0.45 -35.54
C PHE A 107 -2.06 0.19 -36.84
N HIS A 108 -3.18 0.90 -36.73
CA HIS A 108 -3.79 1.65 -37.81
C HIS A 108 -3.59 3.16 -37.65
N ARG A 109 -3.36 3.88 -38.76
CA ARG A 109 -3.18 5.35 -38.70
C ARG A 109 -4.44 6.05 -38.18
N SER A 110 -5.63 5.48 -38.38
CA SER A 110 -6.91 6.02 -37.91
C SER A 110 -7.07 5.98 -36.39
N GLU A 111 -6.28 5.18 -35.68
CA GLU A 111 -6.30 5.08 -34.21
C GLU A 111 -5.60 6.25 -33.51
N PHE A 112 -5.00 7.15 -34.31
CA PHE A 112 -4.26 8.30 -33.85
C PHE A 112 -4.73 9.56 -34.56
N HIS A 113 -4.80 10.67 -33.85
CA HIS A 113 -5.15 11.97 -34.40
C HIS A 113 -4.11 13.01 -33.98
N GLU A 114 -3.48 13.64 -34.97
CA GLU A 114 -2.56 14.75 -34.73
C GLU A 114 -3.35 16.05 -34.75
N THR A 115 -3.27 16.80 -33.66
CA THR A 115 -3.85 18.14 -33.54
C THR A 115 -2.99 19.17 -34.27
N ARG A 116 -3.53 20.39 -34.46
CA ARG A 116 -2.78 21.50 -35.08
C ARG A 116 -1.56 21.91 -34.25
N GLU A 117 -1.60 21.67 -32.95
CA GLU A 117 -0.49 21.93 -32.03
C GLU A 117 0.56 20.80 -32.02
N GLY A 118 0.46 19.82 -32.93
CA GLY A 118 1.39 18.67 -33.00
C GLY A 118 1.21 17.64 -31.89
N THR A 119 0.12 17.73 -31.10
CA THR A 119 -0.19 16.72 -30.09
C THR A 119 -0.91 15.54 -30.74
N CYS A 120 -0.38 14.34 -30.53
CA CYS A 120 -0.96 13.06 -30.86
C CYS A 120 -2.00 12.65 -29.80
N ARG A 121 -3.21 12.32 -30.27
CA ARG A 121 -4.33 11.82 -29.46
C ARG A 121 -4.72 10.43 -29.92
N LEU A 122 -5.18 9.60 -28.98
CA LEU A 122 -5.67 8.26 -29.27
C LEU A 122 -7.15 8.29 -29.65
N VAL A 123 -7.55 7.36 -30.51
CA VAL A 123 -8.92 7.18 -31.00
C VAL A 123 -9.31 5.71 -30.83
N ALA A 124 -10.61 5.41 -30.71
CA ALA A 124 -11.10 4.03 -30.73
C ALA A 124 -10.73 3.30 -32.04
N PRO A 125 -10.50 1.97 -32.03
CA PRO A 125 -10.71 1.05 -30.89
C PRO A 125 -9.56 0.99 -29.88
N LEU A 126 -8.38 1.54 -30.19
CA LEU A 126 -7.19 1.47 -29.33
C LEU A 126 -7.46 1.96 -27.90
N THR A 127 -8.19 3.05 -27.73
CA THR A 127 -8.57 3.56 -26.39
C THR A 127 -9.38 2.57 -25.55
N HIS A 128 -10.21 1.75 -26.17
CA HIS A 128 -10.98 0.70 -25.47
C HIS A 128 -10.06 -0.45 -25.05
N GLU A 129 -9.19 -0.91 -25.95
CA GLU A 129 -8.23 -1.98 -25.64
C GLU A 129 -7.27 -1.59 -24.51
N LEU A 130 -6.80 -0.34 -24.50
CA LEU A 130 -5.99 0.17 -23.39
C LEU A 130 -6.79 0.22 -22.07
N ALA A 131 -8.08 0.56 -22.13
CA ALA A 131 -8.94 0.62 -20.95
C ALA A 131 -9.28 -0.76 -20.37
N GLU A 132 -9.16 -1.85 -21.14
CA GLU A 132 -9.33 -3.21 -20.63
C GLU A 132 -8.32 -3.56 -19.53
N GLN A 133 -7.17 -2.85 -19.46
CA GLN A 133 -6.16 -3.06 -18.42
C GLN A 133 -6.51 -2.47 -17.06
N CYS A 134 -7.54 -1.62 -16.96
CA CYS A 134 -7.95 -1.02 -15.68
C CYS A 134 -8.18 -2.06 -14.59
N LEU A 135 -8.86 -3.16 -14.90
CA LEU A 135 -9.11 -4.25 -13.94
C LEU A 135 -7.84 -4.95 -13.50
N THR A 136 -6.86 -5.12 -14.40
CA THR A 136 -5.55 -5.69 -14.06
C THR A 136 -4.83 -4.83 -13.03
N TRP A 137 -4.78 -3.51 -13.26
CA TRP A 137 -4.16 -2.57 -12.34
C TRP A 137 -4.91 -2.46 -11.01
N ALA A 138 -6.24 -2.48 -11.03
CA ALA A 138 -7.05 -2.47 -9.82
C ALA A 138 -6.78 -3.71 -8.94
N ARG A 139 -6.61 -4.90 -9.54
CA ARG A 139 -6.23 -6.12 -8.80
C ARG A 139 -4.82 -6.03 -8.22
N LEU A 140 -3.88 -5.44 -8.95
CA LEU A 140 -2.51 -5.22 -8.48
C LEU A 140 -2.51 -4.27 -7.27
N LEU A 141 -3.30 -3.20 -7.32
CA LEU A 141 -3.42 -2.18 -6.28
C LEU A 141 -4.14 -2.68 -5.01
N ALA A 142 -5.15 -3.53 -5.15
CA ALA A 142 -6.00 -3.98 -4.05
C ALA A 142 -5.26 -4.47 -2.79
N PRO A 143 -4.26 -5.38 -2.87
CA PRO A 143 -3.49 -5.77 -1.68
C PRO A 143 -2.62 -4.60 -1.15
N ILE A 144 -2.05 -3.78 -2.03
CA ILE A 144 -1.14 -2.70 -1.66
C ILE A 144 -1.86 -1.64 -0.84
N VAL A 145 -2.98 -1.11 -1.36
CA VAL A 145 -3.74 -0.06 -0.65
C VAL A 145 -4.31 -0.56 0.68
N ARG A 146 -4.64 -1.85 0.75
CA ARG A 146 -5.08 -2.49 1.99
C ARG A 146 -3.96 -2.52 3.02
N GLU A 147 -2.73 -2.87 2.63
CA GLU A 147 -1.59 -2.85 3.55
C GLU A 147 -1.33 -1.44 4.09
N TYR A 148 -1.36 -0.41 3.23
CA TYR A 148 -1.25 0.97 3.70
C TYR A 148 -2.35 1.35 4.70
N ALA A 149 -3.60 1.00 4.40
CA ALA A 149 -4.72 1.25 5.31
C ALA A 149 -4.57 0.50 6.65
N LEU A 150 -4.03 -0.72 6.64
CA LEU A 150 -3.73 -1.49 7.86
C LEU A 150 -2.63 -0.84 8.69
N ILE A 151 -1.55 -0.38 8.05
CA ILE A 151 -0.44 0.31 8.72
C ILE A 151 -0.95 1.59 9.40
N LEU A 152 -1.71 2.41 8.68
CA LEU A 152 -2.28 3.65 9.22
C LEU A 152 -3.31 3.38 10.33
N ALA A 153 -4.16 2.38 10.15
CA ALA A 153 -5.10 1.95 11.19
C ALA A 153 -4.36 1.52 12.45
N HIS A 154 -3.30 0.73 12.32
CA HIS A 154 -2.47 0.28 13.42
C HIS A 154 -1.78 1.45 14.15
N ALA A 155 -1.18 2.37 13.40
CA ALA A 155 -0.51 3.55 13.94
C ALA A 155 -1.45 4.52 14.66
N SER A 156 -2.72 4.59 14.25
CA SER A 156 -3.72 5.47 14.88
C SER A 156 -4.06 5.08 16.33
N GLY A 157 -3.80 3.83 16.72
CA GLY A 157 -4.24 3.27 18.01
C GLY A 157 -5.76 3.13 18.16
N GLY A 158 -6.52 3.44 17.11
CA GLY A 158 -7.98 3.29 17.05
C GLY A 158 -8.40 1.89 16.60
N ASN A 159 -9.62 1.49 16.98
CA ASN A 159 -10.22 0.26 16.49
C ASN A 159 -10.85 0.49 15.09
N ILE A 160 -10.00 0.69 14.08
CA ILE A 160 -10.40 0.95 12.70
C ILE A 160 -10.53 -0.38 11.95
N THR A 161 -11.69 -0.62 11.34
CA THR A 161 -11.92 -1.79 10.48
C THR A 161 -11.58 -1.42 9.05
N VAL A 162 -10.54 -2.04 8.49
CA VAL A 162 -10.10 -1.80 7.11
C VAL A 162 -10.87 -2.73 6.15
N PRO A 163 -11.52 -2.18 5.10
CA PRO A 163 -12.13 -2.98 4.03
C PRO A 163 -11.11 -3.89 3.34
N ASN A 164 -11.56 -5.06 2.87
CA ASN A 164 -10.71 -5.96 2.11
C ASN A 164 -11.14 -6.02 0.64
N PRO A 165 -10.57 -5.17 -0.24
CA PRO A 165 -10.91 -5.17 -1.66
C PRO A 165 -10.54 -6.48 -2.36
N THR A 166 -9.61 -7.28 -1.81
CA THR A 166 -9.26 -8.56 -2.43
C THR A 166 -10.34 -9.64 -2.31
N LYS A 167 -11.34 -9.43 -1.45
CA LYS A 167 -12.52 -10.30 -1.34
C LYS A 167 -13.67 -9.89 -2.24
N ASP A 168 -13.54 -8.78 -2.96
CA ASP A 168 -14.54 -8.35 -3.91
C ASP A 168 -14.57 -9.30 -5.12
N LYS A 169 -15.65 -10.08 -5.21
CA LYS A 169 -15.86 -11.05 -6.30
C LYS A 169 -15.96 -10.38 -7.67
N ALA A 170 -16.42 -9.14 -7.75
CA ALA A 170 -16.50 -8.40 -9.01
C ALA A 170 -15.11 -8.01 -9.50
N LEU A 171 -14.26 -7.53 -8.58
CA LEU A 171 -12.87 -7.20 -8.89
C LEU A 171 -12.05 -8.44 -9.26
N MET A 172 -12.24 -9.55 -8.52
CA MET A 172 -11.47 -10.79 -8.69
C MET A 172 -11.97 -11.73 -9.79
N ARG A 173 -13.02 -11.36 -10.52
CA ARG A 173 -13.49 -12.15 -11.65
C ARG A 173 -12.55 -11.97 -12.83
N GLU A 174 -11.87 -13.04 -13.24
CA GLU A 174 -11.05 -13.04 -14.46
C GLU A 174 -11.88 -12.54 -15.67
N PRO A 175 -11.30 -11.69 -16.53
CA PRO A 175 -11.97 -11.33 -17.78
C PRO A 175 -12.21 -12.62 -18.56
N ALA A 176 -13.45 -12.82 -19.02
CA ALA A 176 -13.76 -13.98 -19.85
C ALA A 176 -12.82 -13.96 -21.05
N SER A 177 -12.00 -15.00 -21.22
CA SER A 177 -11.06 -15.05 -22.34
C SER A 177 -11.86 -14.93 -23.63
N GLY A 178 -11.64 -13.83 -24.35
CA GLY A 178 -12.35 -13.50 -25.57
C GLY A 178 -11.95 -14.42 -26.72
N LYS A 179 -12.32 -15.70 -26.68
CA LYS A 179 -12.51 -16.47 -27.92
C LYS A 179 -13.89 -16.09 -28.46
N ALA A 180 -13.93 -15.04 -29.27
CA ALA A 180 -15.07 -14.73 -30.12
C ALA A 180 -15.25 -15.86 -31.16
N SER A 181 -15.81 -17.00 -30.75
CA SER A 181 -16.35 -17.98 -31.67
C SER A 181 -17.76 -17.52 -32.02
N ARG A 182 -17.93 -17.01 -33.24
CA ARG A 182 -19.25 -16.86 -33.86
C ARG A 182 -19.92 -18.24 -33.81
N LYS A 183 -20.91 -18.42 -32.94
CA LYS A 183 -21.84 -19.55 -33.01
C LYS A 183 -23.24 -19.07 -32.66
N ASP A 184 -24.16 -19.55 -33.48
CA ASP A 184 -25.56 -19.18 -33.59
C ASP A 184 -26.30 -19.08 -32.25
N SER A 185 -27.22 -18.13 -32.20
CA SER A 185 -28.19 -17.98 -31.13
C SER A 185 -29.09 -19.21 -31.01
N PRO A 186 -29.25 -19.81 -29.83
CA PRO A 186 -30.44 -20.59 -29.52
C PRO A 186 -31.49 -19.68 -28.90
N LYS A 187 -32.65 -19.63 -29.55
CA LYS A 187 -33.91 -19.17 -28.96
C LYS A 187 -34.27 -20.05 -27.76
N ASN A 188 -34.93 -19.44 -26.77
CA ASN A 188 -35.53 -19.99 -25.55
C ASN A 188 -34.63 -20.08 -24.31
N ALA A 189 -34.71 -19.06 -23.46
CA ALA A 189 -34.39 -19.14 -22.04
C ALA A 189 -35.70 -19.06 -21.22
N PRO A 190 -35.96 -19.95 -20.25
CA PRO A 190 -37.10 -19.80 -19.35
C PRO A 190 -36.86 -18.62 -18.40
N GLN A 191 -37.85 -17.74 -18.29
CA GLN A 191 -37.94 -16.75 -17.24
C GLN A 191 -38.31 -17.46 -15.93
N ASN A 192 -37.34 -17.70 -15.05
CA ASN A 192 -37.49 -17.77 -13.59
C ASN A 192 -36.17 -18.21 -12.94
N ALA A 193 -35.38 -17.23 -12.49
CA ALA A 193 -34.30 -17.44 -11.52
C ALA A 193 -34.49 -16.42 -10.38
N PRO A 194 -34.35 -16.81 -9.10
CA PRO A 194 -34.60 -15.90 -7.99
C PRO A 194 -33.51 -14.82 -7.94
N LYS A 195 -33.91 -13.56 -7.78
CA LYS A 195 -33.01 -12.45 -7.43
C LYS A 195 -32.51 -12.66 -5.99
N GLU A 196 -31.37 -13.32 -5.81
CA GLU A 196 -30.64 -13.27 -4.54
C GLU A 196 -29.95 -11.92 -4.39
N SER A 197 -30.34 -11.19 -3.35
CA SER A 197 -29.64 -9.98 -2.91
C SER A 197 -28.28 -10.37 -2.31
N PRO A 198 -27.20 -9.59 -2.50
CA PRO A 198 -25.88 -9.95 -1.99
C PRO A 198 -25.92 -9.99 -0.45
N GLN A 199 -25.66 -11.16 0.13
CA GLN A 199 -25.52 -11.30 1.58
C GLN A 199 -24.27 -10.56 2.06
N PRO A 200 -24.29 -9.95 3.27
CA PRO A 200 -23.16 -9.20 3.79
C PRO A 200 -21.93 -10.10 3.96
N VAL A 201 -20.81 -9.66 3.36
CA VAL A 201 -19.52 -10.36 3.40
C VAL A 201 -19.06 -10.50 4.86
N LYS A 202 -18.77 -11.74 5.29
CA LYS A 202 -18.26 -12.02 6.63
C LYS A 202 -16.95 -11.27 6.87
N ARG A 203 -17.01 -10.32 7.82
CA ARG A 203 -15.88 -9.51 8.28
C ARG A 203 -14.89 -10.41 9.01
N GLU A 204 -13.71 -10.58 8.45
CA GLU A 204 -12.64 -11.34 9.08
C GLU A 204 -11.93 -10.42 10.07
N ARG A 205 -12.11 -10.70 11.35
CA ARG A 205 -11.48 -9.95 12.44
C ARG A 205 -10.03 -10.43 12.51
N VAL A 206 -9.10 -9.64 11.98
CA VAL A 206 -7.66 -9.87 12.20
C VAL A 206 -7.40 -9.66 13.69
N THR A 207 -7.34 -10.77 14.43
CA THR A 207 -6.90 -10.76 15.82
C THR A 207 -5.39 -10.59 15.81
N HIS A 208 -4.91 -9.41 16.23
CA HIS A 208 -3.49 -9.18 16.51
C HIS A 208 -2.92 -10.33 17.36
N VAL A 209 -1.66 -10.71 17.11
CA VAL A 209 -0.77 -11.06 18.20
C VAL A 209 -0.26 -9.72 18.74
N PRO A 210 -0.80 -9.22 19.86
CA PRO A 210 -0.39 -7.92 20.38
C PRO A 210 1.07 -7.98 20.85
N CYS A 211 1.81 -6.88 20.72
CA CYS A 211 3.12 -6.71 21.36
C CYS A 211 3.00 -7.11 22.84
N THR A 212 3.70 -8.18 23.18
CA THR A 212 3.69 -8.80 24.49
C THR A 212 4.83 -8.24 25.32
N VAL A 213 4.76 -8.43 26.63
CA VAL A 213 5.83 -8.05 27.55
C VAL A 213 7.17 -8.66 27.13
N ARG A 214 7.17 -9.87 26.56
CA ARG A 214 8.37 -10.60 26.11
C ARG A 214 9.03 -9.98 24.88
N ASP A 215 8.27 -9.28 24.07
CA ASP A 215 8.80 -8.62 22.86
C ASP A 215 9.62 -7.38 23.22
N VAL A 216 9.36 -6.79 24.40
CA VAL A 216 10.09 -5.64 24.95
C VAL A 216 11.18 -6.09 25.92
N ILE A 217 10.84 -7.01 26.84
CA ILE A 217 11.75 -7.57 27.84
C ILE A 217 11.79 -9.10 27.65
N PRO A 218 12.74 -9.63 26.87
CA PRO A 218 12.91 -11.08 26.74
C PRO A 218 13.42 -11.69 28.06
N SER A 219 13.27 -13.02 28.20
CA SER A 219 13.51 -13.73 29.47
C SER A 219 14.94 -13.57 30.00
N ASP A 220 15.93 -13.53 29.10
CA ASP A 220 17.35 -13.30 29.39
C ASP A 220 17.61 -11.89 29.97
N LEU A 221 16.97 -10.86 29.42
CA LEU A 221 17.02 -9.52 29.98
C LEU A 221 16.31 -9.47 31.33
N TRP A 222 15.18 -10.16 31.46
CA TRP A 222 14.43 -10.22 32.72
C TRP A 222 15.26 -10.82 33.85
N GLU A 223 15.99 -11.91 33.59
CA GLU A 223 16.85 -12.55 34.59
C GLU A 223 17.95 -11.61 35.10
N GLN A 224 18.53 -10.77 34.23
CA GLN A 224 19.56 -9.79 34.60
C GLN A 224 19.02 -8.66 35.49
N VAL A 225 17.79 -8.21 35.26
CA VAL A 225 17.20 -7.04 35.94
C VAL A 225 16.32 -7.40 37.14
N ALA A 226 15.82 -8.64 37.21
CA ALA A 226 14.89 -9.08 38.24
C ALA A 226 15.48 -9.01 39.65
N GLU A 227 16.78 -9.28 39.81
CA GLU A 227 17.47 -9.24 41.10
C GLU A 227 17.63 -7.82 41.66
N HIS A 228 17.74 -6.83 40.77
CA HIS A 228 17.86 -5.42 41.12
C HIS A 228 16.52 -4.75 41.45
N LEU A 229 15.39 -5.42 41.21
CA LEU A 229 14.07 -4.88 41.52
C LEU A 229 13.72 -5.03 43.02
N PRO A 230 13.14 -4.00 43.66
CA PRO A 230 12.81 -4.03 45.08
C PRO A 230 11.86 -5.19 45.41
N LYS A 231 12.22 -6.02 46.40
CA LYS A 231 11.38 -7.13 46.87
C LYS A 231 10.07 -6.59 47.47
N PRO A 232 8.92 -7.25 47.25
CA PRO A 232 7.65 -6.76 47.78
C PRO A 232 7.73 -6.65 49.31
N SER A 233 7.37 -5.49 49.86
CA SER A 233 7.20 -5.34 51.31
C SER A 233 6.10 -6.29 51.79
N GLN A 234 6.32 -7.03 52.87
CA GLN A 234 5.44 -8.10 53.35
C GLN A 234 3.97 -7.71 53.67
N GLY A 235 3.57 -6.43 53.54
CA GLY A 235 2.23 -5.96 53.91
C GLY A 235 1.29 -5.54 52.77
N ASN A 236 1.76 -5.36 51.53
CA ASN A 236 0.94 -4.70 50.49
C ASN A 236 0.43 -5.67 49.41
N LYS A 237 -0.82 -6.15 49.57
CA LYS A 237 -1.48 -7.11 48.66
C LYS A 237 -1.58 -6.63 47.20
N ALA A 238 -1.52 -5.31 46.96
CA ALA A 238 -1.51 -4.74 45.60
C ALA A 238 -0.17 -4.96 44.87
N ASP A 239 0.97 -4.82 45.59
CA ASP A 239 2.32 -5.05 45.04
C ASP A 239 2.57 -6.54 44.72
N GLN A 240 1.88 -7.47 45.41
CA GLN A 240 2.00 -8.92 45.17
C GLN A 240 1.27 -9.41 43.90
N ARG A 241 0.28 -8.65 43.39
CA ARG A 241 -0.55 -9.03 42.24
C ARG A 241 -0.05 -8.51 40.90
N LEU A 242 0.96 -7.63 40.90
CA LEU A 242 1.45 -6.96 39.70
C LEU A 242 2.64 -7.71 39.10
N SER A 243 2.53 -8.06 37.82
CA SER A 243 3.67 -8.58 37.05
C SER A 243 4.68 -7.45 36.87
N LYS A 244 5.71 -7.43 37.73
CA LYS A 244 6.84 -6.49 37.64
C LYS A 244 7.47 -6.45 36.24
N HIS A 245 7.38 -7.57 35.51
CA HIS A 245 7.80 -7.72 34.13
C HIS A 245 7.06 -6.76 33.18
N GLY A 246 5.73 -6.69 33.28
CA GLY A 246 4.92 -5.77 32.47
C GLY A 246 5.12 -4.31 32.84
N VAL A 247 5.30 -4.03 34.13
CA VAL A 247 5.59 -2.67 34.62
C VAL A 247 6.94 -2.18 34.11
N LEU A 248 7.96 -3.04 34.11
CA LEU A 248 9.28 -2.73 33.59
C LEU A 248 9.26 -2.52 32.07
N ALA A 249 8.60 -3.41 31.33
CA ALA A 249 8.40 -3.24 29.88
C ALA A 249 7.69 -1.91 29.56
N GLY A 250 6.66 -1.56 30.32
CA GLY A 250 5.98 -0.26 30.19
C GLY A 250 6.90 0.92 30.49
N ALA A 251 7.75 0.82 31.50
CA ALA A 251 8.73 1.85 31.83
C ALA A 251 9.76 2.06 30.72
N VAL A 252 10.28 0.97 30.13
CA VAL A 252 11.18 1.00 28.95
C VAL A 252 10.50 1.70 27.77
N CYS A 253 9.25 1.34 27.45
CA CYS A 253 8.51 2.00 26.38
C CYS A 253 8.38 3.51 26.62
N THR A 254 8.12 3.95 27.86
CA THR A 254 7.89 5.37 28.14
C THR A 254 9.17 6.21 28.27
N GLU A 255 10.21 5.67 28.90
CA GLU A 255 11.42 6.45 29.25
C GLU A 255 12.54 6.28 28.24
N ILE A 256 12.73 5.07 27.70
CA ILE A 256 13.80 4.76 26.76
C ILE A 256 13.30 4.98 25.33
N LEU A 257 12.20 4.33 24.95
CA LEU A 257 11.64 4.44 23.60
C LEU A 257 10.83 5.72 23.37
N ARG A 258 10.67 6.56 24.39
CA ARG A 258 9.95 7.85 24.35
C ARG A 258 8.50 7.76 23.85
N ILE A 259 7.86 6.61 24.02
CA ILE A 259 6.46 6.40 23.68
C ILE A 259 5.59 7.12 24.72
N PRO A 260 4.70 8.05 24.34
CA PRO A 260 3.83 8.70 25.31
C PRO A 260 2.94 7.67 25.99
N GLY A 261 2.84 7.67 27.33
CA GLY A 261 2.12 6.63 28.08
C GLY A 261 0.62 6.47 27.79
N ARG A 262 0.02 7.33 26.95
CA ARG A 262 -1.34 7.15 26.39
C ARG A 262 -1.37 6.15 25.22
N HIS A 263 -0.24 5.90 24.59
CA HIS A 263 -0.04 4.97 23.48
C HIS A 263 0.60 3.65 23.94
N LEU A 264 0.73 3.43 25.25
CA LEU A 264 1.23 2.17 25.79
C LEU A 264 0.19 1.07 25.54
N PRO A 265 0.56 -0.06 24.89
CA PRO A 265 -0.36 -1.16 24.65
C PRO A 265 -0.93 -1.73 25.97
N PRO A 266 -2.25 -1.99 26.05
CA PRO A 266 -2.87 -2.56 27.25
C PRO A 266 -2.41 -4.00 27.56
N THR A 267 -1.78 -4.66 26.58
CA THR A 267 -1.19 -6.00 26.71
C THR A 267 0.13 -6.02 27.48
N ILE A 268 0.76 -4.85 27.67
CA ILE A 268 2.02 -4.72 28.41
C ILE A 268 1.73 -4.41 29.89
N ALA A 269 1.09 -3.27 30.17
CA ALA A 269 0.68 -2.87 31.51
C ALA A 269 -0.28 -1.67 31.48
N ASP A 270 -1.03 -1.47 32.56
CA ASP A 270 -1.83 -0.28 32.77
C ASP A 270 -0.95 0.98 32.98
N ARG A 271 -1.26 2.06 32.26
CA ARG A 271 -0.49 3.31 32.26
C ARG A 271 -0.38 3.97 33.65
N LYS A 272 -1.43 3.84 34.48
CA LYS A 272 -1.44 4.45 35.82
C LYS A 272 -0.50 3.69 36.74
N THR A 273 -0.52 2.37 36.63
CA THR A 273 0.40 1.46 37.31
C THR A 273 1.86 1.76 36.94
N VAL A 274 2.19 1.80 35.64
CA VAL A 274 3.56 2.09 35.17
C VAL A 274 4.06 3.42 35.73
N ARG A 275 3.25 4.48 35.65
CA ARG A 275 3.61 5.80 36.18
C ARG A 275 3.88 5.80 37.67
N THR A 276 3.06 5.11 38.47
CA THR A 276 3.21 5.05 39.92
C THR A 276 4.52 4.33 40.30
N HIS A 277 4.78 3.18 39.69
CA HIS A 277 6.00 2.40 39.98
C HIS A 277 7.25 3.10 39.48
N LEU A 278 7.23 3.67 38.28
CA LEU A 278 8.37 4.40 37.73
C LEU A 278 8.73 5.62 38.59
N ARG A 279 7.74 6.35 39.13
CA ARG A 279 8.00 7.44 40.09
C ARG A 279 8.67 6.93 41.36
N ARG A 280 8.23 5.79 41.89
CA ARG A 280 8.83 5.15 43.06
C ARG A 280 10.27 4.71 42.77
N TRP A 281 10.51 4.05 41.65
CA TRP A 281 11.83 3.58 41.21
C TRP A 281 12.81 4.71 40.92
N LYS A 282 12.32 5.87 40.45
CA LYS A 282 13.15 7.08 40.32
C LYS A 282 13.46 7.71 41.68
N ALA A 283 12.52 7.66 42.62
CA ALA A 283 12.71 8.24 43.95
C ALA A 283 13.64 7.41 44.85
N ASP A 284 13.66 6.08 44.68
CA ASP A 284 14.51 5.17 45.46
C ASP A 284 15.83 4.80 44.75
N GLY A 285 16.09 5.37 43.57
CA GLY A 285 17.31 5.14 42.77
C GLY A 285 17.34 3.79 42.03
N THR A 286 16.30 2.96 42.14
CA THR A 286 16.21 1.68 41.41
C THR A 286 16.28 1.89 39.89
N TRP A 287 15.63 2.93 39.37
CA TRP A 287 15.62 3.20 37.93
C TRP A 287 17.01 3.54 37.40
N ASP A 288 17.80 4.30 38.16
CA ASP A 288 19.15 4.69 37.75
C ASP A 288 20.11 3.50 37.74
N ALA A 289 19.88 2.50 38.60
CA ALA A 289 20.62 1.22 38.56
C ALA A 289 20.21 0.33 37.38
N LEU A 290 18.93 0.33 37.01
CA LEU A 290 18.41 -0.48 35.90
C LEU A 290 18.72 0.12 34.52
N PHE A 291 18.77 1.45 34.41
CA PHE A 291 18.88 2.15 33.15
C PHE A 291 20.09 1.71 32.30
N PRO A 292 21.34 1.61 32.83
CA PRO A 292 22.49 1.19 32.05
C PRO A 292 22.36 -0.25 31.51
N VAL A 293 21.83 -1.16 32.32
CA VAL A 293 21.61 -2.57 31.96
C VAL A 293 20.57 -2.67 30.84
N LEU A 294 19.48 -1.91 30.94
CA LEU A 294 18.43 -1.87 29.93
C LEU A 294 18.93 -1.29 28.61
N THR A 295 19.63 -0.15 28.62
CA THR A 295 20.14 0.47 27.39
C THR A 295 21.30 -0.28 26.75
N GLY A 296 22.02 -1.10 27.53
CA GLY A 296 23.11 -1.94 27.02
C GLY A 296 22.64 -3.22 26.31
N HIS A 297 21.40 -3.65 26.55
CA HIS A 297 20.89 -4.92 26.02
C HIS A 297 20.61 -4.85 24.50
N PRO A 298 21.02 -5.85 23.71
CA PRO A 298 20.82 -5.87 22.26
C PRO A 298 19.38 -5.63 21.85
N ARG A 299 18.42 -6.27 22.53
CA ARG A 299 16.99 -6.10 22.23
C ARG A 299 16.50 -4.66 22.36
N VAL A 300 16.90 -3.97 23.43
CA VAL A 300 16.46 -2.58 23.67
C VAL A 300 17.15 -1.65 22.67
N ARG A 301 18.41 -1.92 22.30
CA ARG A 301 19.12 -1.18 21.24
C ARG A 301 18.49 -1.36 19.86
N THR A 302 18.03 -2.56 19.52
CA THR A 302 17.25 -2.81 18.31
C THR A 302 15.96 -1.99 18.33
N LEU A 303 15.24 -1.96 19.46
CA LEU A 303 14.02 -1.16 19.60
C LEU A 303 14.28 0.36 19.54
N MET A 304 15.47 0.82 19.92
CA MET A 304 15.91 2.21 19.75
C MET A 304 16.39 2.53 18.32
N GLY A 305 16.52 1.53 17.45
CA GLY A 305 17.02 1.69 16.08
C GLY A 305 18.54 1.82 15.96
N GLU A 306 19.31 1.47 17.01
CA GLU A 306 20.77 1.60 17.05
C GLU A 306 21.51 0.40 16.45
N VAL A 307 20.85 -0.75 16.31
CA VAL A 307 21.43 -2.00 15.78
C VAL A 307 20.42 -2.66 14.84
N SER A 308 20.79 -2.83 13.56
CA SER A 308 20.03 -3.69 12.64
C SER A 308 20.08 -5.12 13.14
N GLU A 309 18.92 -5.78 13.25
CA GLU A 309 18.89 -7.19 13.63
C GLU A 309 19.81 -8.02 12.72
N PRO A 310 20.69 -8.88 13.27
CA PRO A 310 21.32 -9.91 12.46
C PRO A 310 20.21 -10.92 12.08
N GLY A 311 19.63 -10.68 10.90
CA GLY A 311 18.72 -11.54 10.14
C GLY A 311 17.90 -12.58 10.89
N ALA A 312 16.59 -12.32 11.01
CA ALA A 312 15.53 -13.32 10.86
C ALA A 312 14.17 -12.62 10.66
#